data_AF-A0A3D2KH88-F1
#
_entry.id   AF-A0A3D2KH88-F1
#
_cell.length_a   1.000
_cell.length_b   1.000
_cell.length_c   1.000
_cell.angle_alpha   90.00
_cell.angle_beta   90.00
_cell.angle_gamma   90.00
#
_symmetry.space_group_name_H-M   'P 1'
#
loop_
_entity.id
_entity.type
_entity.pdbx_description
1 polymer ?
#
loop_
_entity_poly.entity_id
_entity_poly.type
_entity_poly.pdbx_seq_one_letter_code
_entity_poly.pdbx_strand_id
1 'polypeptide(L)'
;VKALTRLARGALGPVLALENLEGVPPELFAAILDAAGVKACLDVGHAVADGQDPCRLFELLEGKVLGLHLHDAAPPGRTDAGGLTHERAHRALGEGRLDLENLVSAVLARDFSGPVVLEVLGDQEPSVRLWSDTLRTARTGRPEGGLAR
;
A
#
# COMPACT_ATOMS: atom_id res chain seq x y z
N VAL A 1 1.43 -16.80 12.02
CA VAL A 1 2.63 -17.53 11.54
C VAL A 1 2.35 -18.95 11.06
N LYS A 2 2.03 -19.95 11.92
CA LYS A 2 1.88 -21.37 11.48
C LYS A 2 0.94 -21.60 10.29
N ALA A 3 -0.22 -20.94 10.28
CA ALA A 3 -1.17 -21.01 9.18
C ALA A 3 -0.57 -20.46 7.88
N LEU A 4 0.02 -19.26 7.91
CA LEU A 4 0.70 -18.64 6.77
C LEU A 4 1.82 -19.52 6.21
N THR A 5 2.65 -20.13 7.07
CA THR A 5 3.71 -21.04 6.63
C THR A 5 3.14 -22.28 5.90
N ARG A 6 1.96 -22.78 6.32
CA ARG A 6 1.30 -23.88 5.60
C ARG A 6 0.77 -23.44 4.25
N LEU A 7 0.15 -22.25 4.18
CA LEU A 7 -0.36 -21.69 2.93
C LEU A 7 0.76 -21.44 1.92
N ALA A 8 1.88 -20.88 2.38
CA ALA A 8 3.07 -20.60 1.57
C ALA A 8 3.75 -21.85 0.99
N ARG A 9 3.49 -23.04 1.56
CA ARG A 9 4.03 -24.32 1.07
C ARG A 9 3.17 -24.96 -0.04
N GLY A 10 2.26 -24.20 -0.65
CA GLY A 10 1.57 -24.63 -1.88
C GLY A 10 0.09 -24.96 -1.75
N ALA A 11 -0.59 -24.52 -0.67
CA ALA A 11 -2.04 -24.66 -0.60
C ALA A 11 -2.78 -23.68 -1.54
N LEU A 12 -2.14 -22.57 -1.93
CA LEU A 12 -2.75 -21.48 -2.71
C LEU A 12 -1.94 -21.04 -3.95
N GLY A 13 -0.80 -21.68 -4.24
CA GLY A 13 0.10 -21.31 -5.35
C GLY A 13 1.52 -20.94 -4.87
N PRO A 14 2.44 -20.58 -5.80
CA PRO A 14 3.86 -20.39 -5.51
C PRO A 14 4.20 -19.05 -4.83
N VAL A 15 3.28 -18.08 -4.82
CA VAL A 15 3.51 -16.72 -4.31
C VAL A 15 2.37 -16.34 -3.36
N LEU A 16 2.74 -15.94 -2.14
CA LEU A 16 1.82 -15.47 -1.11
C LEU A 16 2.28 -14.11 -0.59
N ALA A 17 1.37 -13.14 -0.63
CA ALA A 17 1.54 -11.82 -0.06
C ALA A 17 0.51 -11.64 1.06
N LEU A 18 0.96 -11.23 2.24
CA LEU A 18 0.09 -10.88 3.36
C LEU A 18 -0.16 -9.36 3.31
N GLU A 19 -1.41 -8.97 3.50
CA GLU A 19 -1.84 -7.58 3.54
C GLU A 19 -1.72 -6.98 4.94
N ASN A 20 -1.29 -5.72 5.04
CA ASN A 20 -1.39 -4.96 6.30
C ASN A 20 -2.83 -4.50 6.51
N LEU A 21 -3.36 -4.75 7.71
CA LEU A 21 -4.70 -4.34 8.12
C LEU A 21 -4.62 -3.35 9.27
N GLU A 22 -5.69 -2.60 9.49
CA GLU A 22 -5.76 -1.62 10.56
C GLU A 22 -5.58 -2.22 11.95
N GLY A 23 -5.02 -1.43 12.86
CA GLY A 23 -4.73 -1.81 14.24
C GLY A 23 -3.54 -2.76 14.38
N VAL A 24 -2.90 -3.17 13.28
CA VAL A 24 -1.68 -3.98 13.32
C VAL A 24 -0.45 -3.06 13.32
N PRO A 25 0.38 -3.09 14.38
CA PRO A 25 1.61 -2.30 14.39
C PRO A 25 2.56 -2.69 13.24
N PRO A 26 3.19 -1.72 12.54
CA PRO A 26 4.10 -1.98 11.41
C PRO A 26 5.21 -2.98 11.72
N GLU A 27 5.80 -2.90 12.91
CA GLU A 27 6.90 -3.76 13.35
C GLU A 27 6.41 -5.19 13.61
N LEU A 28 5.20 -5.34 14.14
CA LEU A 28 4.58 -6.66 14.32
C LEU A 28 4.27 -7.28 12.95
N PHE A 29 3.74 -6.49 12.02
CA PHE A 29 3.48 -6.93 10.65
C PHE A 29 4.78 -7.41 9.97
N ALA A 30 5.84 -6.61 10.00
CA ALA A 30 7.15 -6.99 9.47
C ALA A 30 7.69 -8.27 10.11
N ALA A 31 7.60 -8.41 11.44
CA ALA A 31 8.03 -9.61 12.15
C ALA A 31 7.22 -10.86 11.76
N ILE A 32 5.92 -10.73 11.47
CA ILE A 32 5.08 -11.84 10.99
C ILE A 32 5.51 -12.29 9.59
N LEU A 33 5.82 -11.35 8.69
CA LEU A 33 6.31 -11.65 7.34
C LEU A 33 7.61 -12.44 7.40
N ASP A 34 8.58 -11.95 8.19
CA ASP A 34 9.89 -12.59 8.36
C ASP A 34 9.75 -13.99 8.98
N ALA A 35 8.96 -14.14 10.03
CA ALA A 35 8.76 -15.42 10.69
C ALA A 35 8.04 -16.45 9.80
N ALA A 36 7.17 -15.99 8.89
CA ALA A 36 6.43 -16.86 7.98
C ALA A 36 7.17 -17.11 6.66
N GLY A 37 8.17 -16.31 6.32
CA GLY A 37 8.88 -16.36 5.03
C GLY A 37 8.00 -15.96 3.85
N VAL A 38 7.08 -15.02 4.06
CA VAL A 38 6.12 -14.54 3.05
C VAL A 38 6.37 -13.08 2.70
N LYS A 39 5.74 -12.61 1.63
CA LYS A 39 5.87 -11.23 1.14
C LYS A 39 4.69 -10.37 1.58
N ALA A 40 4.74 -9.08 1.30
CA ALA A 40 3.70 -8.12 1.64
C ALA A 40 2.87 -7.74 0.40
N CYS A 41 1.57 -7.64 0.57
CA CYS A 41 0.73 -6.73 -0.22
C CYS A 41 0.60 -5.48 0.65
N LEU A 42 1.16 -4.35 0.21
CA LEU A 42 1.06 -3.12 0.99
C LEU A 42 -0.24 -2.42 0.61
N ASP A 43 -1.19 -2.39 1.54
CA ASP A 43 -2.36 -1.54 1.43
C ASP A 43 -2.05 -0.16 2.00
N VAL A 44 -2.02 0.85 1.13
CA VAL A 44 -1.67 2.22 1.51
C VAL A 44 -2.80 2.94 2.21
N GLY A 45 -4.05 2.56 1.95
CA GLY A 45 -5.20 3.23 2.51
C GLY A 45 -5.49 2.77 3.94
N HIS A 46 -5.27 1.50 4.28
CA HIS A 46 -5.28 1.01 5.65
C HIS A 46 -4.21 1.71 6.50
N ALA A 47 -3.00 1.93 5.95
CA ALA A 47 -1.96 2.70 6.64
C ALA A 47 -2.44 4.14 6.93
N VAL A 48 -3.03 4.82 5.94
CA VAL A 48 -3.59 6.17 6.12
C VAL A 48 -4.75 6.17 7.13
N ALA A 49 -5.61 5.16 7.12
CA ALA A 49 -6.75 5.03 8.04
C ALA A 49 -6.33 4.88 9.51
N ASP A 50 -5.14 4.33 9.75
CA ASP A 50 -4.46 4.24 11.05
C ASP A 50 -3.62 5.49 11.39
N GLY A 51 -3.58 6.49 10.51
CA GLY A 51 -2.75 7.67 10.66
C GLY A 51 -1.26 7.41 10.48
N GLN A 52 -0.90 6.32 9.80
CA GLN A 52 0.47 5.96 9.44
C GLN A 52 0.86 6.57 8.09
N ASP A 53 2.16 6.71 7.86
CA ASP A 53 2.71 7.06 6.55
C ASP A 53 2.94 5.78 5.72
N PRO A 54 2.21 5.58 4.61
CA PRO A 54 2.39 4.40 3.76
C PRO A 54 3.77 4.35 3.11
N CYS A 55 4.41 5.49 2.81
CA CYS A 55 5.77 5.51 2.29
C CYS A 55 6.74 4.96 3.33
N ARG A 56 6.59 5.34 4.60
CA ARG A 56 7.42 4.81 5.70
C ARG A 56 7.26 3.30 5.88
N LEU A 57 6.03 2.81 5.77
CA LEU A 57 5.74 1.37 5.80
C LEU A 57 6.36 0.65 4.60
N PHE A 58 6.31 1.25 3.40
CA PHE A 58 7.01 0.72 2.22
C PHE A 58 8.51 0.52 2.52
N GLU A 59 9.18 1.51 3.11
CA GLU A 59 10.62 1.40 3.43
C GLU A 59 10.90 0.33 4.47
N LEU A 60 10.07 0.23 5.51
CA LEU A 60 10.19 -0.84 6.52
C LEU A 60 10.12 -2.24 5.87
N LEU A 61 9.36 -2.36 4.79
CA LEU A 61 9.12 -3.59 4.05
C LEU A 61 10.03 -3.75 2.83
N GLU A 62 11.16 -3.06 2.77
CA GLU A 62 12.10 -3.13 1.65
C GLU A 62 12.40 -4.57 1.21
N GLY A 63 12.30 -4.81 -0.11
CA GLY A 63 12.47 -6.13 -0.74
C GLY A 63 11.37 -7.15 -0.45
N LYS A 64 10.32 -6.79 0.32
CA LYS A 64 9.21 -7.67 0.69
C LYS A 64 7.88 -7.29 0.03
N VAL A 65 7.70 -6.05 -0.41
CA VAL A 65 6.47 -5.61 -1.09
C VAL A 65 6.39 -6.25 -2.49
N LEU A 66 5.38 -7.07 -2.72
CA LEU A 66 5.09 -7.69 -4.02
C LEU A 66 3.95 -7.01 -4.77
N GLY A 67 3.00 -6.41 -4.06
CA GLY A 67 1.82 -5.78 -4.61
C GLY A 67 1.41 -4.59 -3.77
N LEU A 68 0.64 -3.69 -4.37
CA LEU A 68 0.01 -2.57 -3.70
C LEU A 68 -1.49 -2.66 -3.85
N HIS A 69 -2.21 -2.51 -2.75
CA HIS A 69 -3.61 -2.11 -2.78
C HIS A 69 -3.68 -0.60 -2.60
N LEU A 70 -4.44 0.04 -3.47
CA LEU A 70 -4.48 1.48 -3.65
C LEU A 70 -5.92 1.97 -3.46
N HIS A 71 -6.10 2.76 -2.43
CA HIS A 71 -7.29 3.55 -2.20
C HIS A 71 -6.92 4.71 -1.27
N ASP A 72 -7.78 5.72 -1.21
CA ASP A 72 -7.62 6.79 -0.24
C ASP A 72 -8.33 6.43 1.06
N ALA A 73 -7.97 7.13 2.13
CA ALA A 73 -8.61 6.97 3.43
C ALA A 73 -8.53 8.26 4.24
N ALA A 74 -9.33 8.32 5.31
CA ALA A 74 -9.24 9.38 6.30
C ALA A 74 -8.73 8.82 7.64
N PRO A 75 -7.77 9.51 8.31
CA PRO A 75 -7.30 9.11 9.62
C PRO A 75 -8.41 9.29 10.68
N PRO A 76 -8.23 8.73 11.89
CA PRO A 76 -9.24 8.84 12.95
C PRO A 76 -9.50 10.31 13.34
N GLY A 77 -10.77 10.71 13.36
CA GLY A 77 -11.23 12.01 13.86
C GLY A 77 -11.39 12.03 15.38
N ARG A 78 -11.39 13.25 15.97
CA ARG A 78 -11.56 13.44 17.44
C ARG A 78 -12.91 12.94 17.98
N THR A 79 -13.91 12.78 17.12
CA THR A 79 -15.27 12.33 17.45
C THR A 79 -15.47 10.83 17.24
N ASP A 80 -14.45 10.12 16.77
CA ASP A 80 -14.55 8.72 16.36
C ASP A 80 -14.34 7.82 17.57
N ALA A 81 -15.24 7.95 18.56
CA ALA A 81 -15.21 7.18 19.80
C ALA A 81 -15.66 5.70 19.63
N GLY A 82 -15.82 5.23 18.39
CA GLY A 82 -16.47 3.95 18.09
C GLY A 82 -16.00 3.30 16.79
N GLY A 83 -14.73 2.90 16.73
CA GLY A 83 -14.21 2.00 15.69
C GLY A 83 -14.09 2.59 14.29
N LEU A 84 -13.44 1.84 13.41
CA LEU A 84 -13.38 2.12 11.97
C LEU A 84 -14.76 1.83 11.36
N THR A 85 -15.38 2.84 10.75
CA THR A 85 -16.47 2.60 9.81
C THR A 85 -15.87 2.31 8.45
N HIS A 86 -16.50 1.42 7.67
CA HIS A 86 -16.12 1.15 6.27
C HIS A 86 -16.01 2.45 5.43
N GLU A 87 -16.72 3.51 5.83
CA GLU A 87 -16.69 4.86 5.24
C GLU A 87 -15.36 5.64 5.42
N ARG A 88 -14.46 5.16 6.29
CA ARG A 88 -13.12 5.75 6.49
C ARG A 88 -12.08 5.20 5.52
N ALA A 89 -12.21 3.95 5.10
CA ALA A 89 -11.33 3.26 4.17
C ALA A 89 -11.98 3.17 2.78
N HIS A 90 -11.25 2.64 1.78
CA HIS A 90 -11.70 2.40 0.41
C HIS A 90 -12.31 3.62 -0.32
N ARG A 91 -11.87 4.83 0.02
CA ARG A 91 -12.30 6.06 -0.66
C ARG A 91 -11.63 6.19 -2.02
N ALA A 92 -12.29 6.88 -2.94
CA ALA A 92 -11.66 7.22 -4.21
C ALA A 92 -10.42 8.10 -3.99
N LEU A 93 -9.43 7.97 -4.87
CA LEU A 93 -8.19 8.75 -4.79
C LEU A 93 -8.49 10.25 -4.84
N GLY A 94 -7.92 10.99 -3.89
CA GLY A 94 -8.12 12.43 -3.74
C GLY A 94 -9.26 12.81 -2.78
N GLU A 95 -10.02 11.84 -2.26
CA GLU A 95 -11.12 12.09 -1.31
C GLU A 95 -10.71 11.90 0.16
N GLY A 96 -9.46 11.54 0.42
CA GLY A 96 -8.92 11.29 1.75
C GLY A 96 -7.70 12.14 2.08
N ARG A 97 -6.64 11.47 2.52
CA ARG A 97 -5.40 12.07 3.04
C ARG A 97 -4.14 11.39 2.52
N LEU A 98 -4.27 10.44 1.60
CA LEU A 98 -3.11 9.84 0.93
C LEU A 98 -2.33 10.91 0.16
N ASP A 99 -1.05 11.05 0.49
CA ASP A 99 -0.11 11.82 -0.32
C ASP A 99 0.28 11.00 -1.57
N LEU A 100 -0.55 11.11 -2.60
CA LEU A 100 -0.42 10.32 -3.82
C LEU A 100 0.88 10.63 -4.59
N GLU A 101 1.31 11.89 -4.60
CA GLU A 101 2.53 12.31 -5.29
C GLU A 101 3.78 11.72 -4.63
N ASN A 102 3.83 11.76 -3.28
CA ASN A 102 4.90 11.15 -2.53
C ASN A 102 4.91 9.63 -2.68
N LEU A 103 3.72 8.98 -2.65
CA LEU A 103 3.62 7.53 -2.90
C LEU A 103 4.15 7.15 -4.28
N VAL A 104 3.73 7.85 -5.34
CA VAL A 104 4.22 7.62 -6.71
C VAL A 104 5.73 7.79 -6.78
N SER A 105 6.26 8.83 -6.13
CA SER A 105 7.71 9.08 -6.07
C SER A 105 8.45 7.93 -5.37
N ALA A 106 7.92 7.44 -4.24
CA ALA A 106 8.49 6.32 -3.49
C ALA A 106 8.48 5.01 -4.28
N VAL A 107 7.40 4.74 -5.02
CA VAL A 107 7.24 3.58 -5.91
C VAL A 107 8.27 3.63 -7.05
N LEU A 108 8.41 4.78 -7.71
CA LEU A 108 9.35 4.97 -8.83
C LEU A 108 10.82 4.97 -8.38
N ALA A 109 11.12 5.47 -7.17
CA ALA A 109 12.47 5.48 -6.62
C ALA A 109 12.99 4.08 -6.26
N ARG A 110 12.09 3.12 -6.06
CA ARG A 110 12.39 1.74 -5.65
C ARG A 110 12.28 0.72 -6.79
N ASP A 111 12.11 1.21 -8.03
CA ASP A 111 11.87 0.38 -9.22
C ASP A 111 10.78 -0.69 -9.00
N PHE A 112 9.76 -0.34 -8.20
CA PHE A 112 8.68 -1.26 -7.91
C PHE A 112 7.87 -1.53 -9.19
N SER A 113 7.74 -2.81 -9.52
CA SER A 113 7.09 -3.30 -10.75
C SER A 113 5.99 -4.31 -10.47
N GLY A 114 5.59 -4.46 -9.19
CA GLY A 114 4.46 -5.30 -8.80
C GLY A 114 3.12 -4.72 -9.21
N PRO A 115 2.03 -5.52 -9.15
CA PRO A 115 0.69 -5.04 -9.42
C PRO A 115 0.28 -3.94 -8.45
N VAL A 116 -0.45 -2.95 -8.97
CA VAL A 116 -1.20 -1.96 -8.20
C VAL A 116 -2.67 -2.24 -8.43
N VAL A 117 -3.39 -2.62 -7.38
CA VAL A 117 -4.81 -2.97 -7.40
C VAL A 117 -5.58 -1.83 -6.79
N LEU A 118 -6.59 -1.32 -7.49
CA LEU A 118 -7.45 -0.26 -6.98
C LEU A 118 -8.59 -0.87 -6.16
N GLU A 119 -8.70 -0.50 -4.89
CA GLU A 119 -9.72 -1.03 -3.96
C GLU A 119 -10.67 0.09 -3.50
N VAL A 120 -11.41 0.65 -4.46
CA VAL A 120 -12.36 1.74 -4.20
C VAL A 120 -13.78 1.27 -4.42
N LEU A 121 -14.70 1.83 -3.63
CA LEU A 121 -16.13 1.59 -3.78
C LEU A 121 -16.71 2.52 -4.85
N GLY A 122 -17.58 1.99 -5.71
CA GLY A 122 -18.28 2.78 -6.73
C GLY A 122 -17.48 2.99 -8.02
N ASP A 123 -17.60 4.17 -8.63
CA ASP A 123 -16.94 4.47 -9.91
C ASP A 123 -15.42 4.61 -9.73
N GLN A 124 -14.68 3.73 -10.39
CA GLN A 124 -13.24 3.60 -10.27
C GLN A 124 -12.48 4.53 -11.22
N GLU A 125 -13.15 4.96 -12.28
CA GLU A 125 -12.54 5.65 -13.40
C GLU A 125 -11.83 6.97 -13.02
N PRO A 126 -12.37 7.83 -12.12
CA PRO A 126 -11.65 9.00 -11.63
C PRO A 126 -10.33 8.65 -10.94
N SER A 127 -10.31 7.59 -10.12
CA SER A 127 -9.10 7.15 -9.40
C SER A 127 -8.05 6.59 -10.36
N VAL A 128 -8.47 5.80 -11.36
CA VAL A 128 -7.57 5.28 -12.41
C VAL A 128 -6.90 6.43 -13.17
N ARG A 129 -7.67 7.46 -13.54
CA ARG A 129 -7.12 8.65 -14.21
C ARG A 129 -6.13 9.40 -13.33
N LEU A 130 -6.50 9.68 -12.07
CA LEU A 130 -5.65 10.41 -11.14
C LEU A 130 -4.31 9.68 -10.94
N TRP A 131 -4.32 8.37 -10.66
CA TRP A 131 -3.11 7.56 -10.56
C TRP A 131 -2.24 7.61 -11.83
N SER A 132 -2.86 7.44 -13.00
CA SER A 132 -2.16 7.44 -14.28
C SER A 132 -1.54 8.80 -14.60
N ASP A 133 -2.21 9.89 -14.26
CA ASP A 133 -1.73 11.26 -14.48
C ASP A 133 -0.57 11.60 -13.55
N THR A 134 -0.66 11.23 -12.27
CA THR A 134 0.43 11.41 -11.30
C THR A 134 1.67 10.61 -11.72
N LEU A 135 1.51 9.34 -12.14
CA LEU A 135 2.61 8.53 -12.65
C LEU A 135 3.27 9.14 -13.90
N ARG A 136 2.47 9.61 -14.86
CA ARG A 136 2.98 10.24 -16.08
C ARG A 136 3.77 11.49 -15.75
N THR A 137 3.23 12.36 -14.90
CA THR A 137 3.87 13.60 -14.47
C THR A 137 5.20 13.33 -13.75
N ALA A 138 5.22 12.36 -12.83
CA ALA A 138 6.44 12.01 -12.10
C ALA A 138 7.53 11.43 -13.01
N ARG A 139 7.15 10.71 -14.08
CA ARG A 139 8.09 10.17 -15.06
C ARG A 139 8.66 11.24 -15.99
N THR A 140 7.85 12.20 -16.44
CA THR A 140 8.30 13.28 -17.34
C THR A 140 9.11 14.35 -16.62
N GLY A 141 8.88 14.54 -15.32
CA GLY A 141 9.67 15.44 -14.48
C GLY A 141 11.03 14.88 -14.05
N ARG A 142 11.30 13.58 -14.29
CA ARG A 142 12.58 12.94 -13.95
C ARG A 142 13.59 13.24 -15.08
N PRO A 143 14.74 13.89 -14.81
CA PRO A 143 15.73 14.13 -15.84
C PRO A 143 16.16 12.80 -16.46
N GLU A 144 16.20 12.73 -17.79
CA GLU A 144 16.69 11.56 -18.51
C GLU A 144 18.15 11.31 -18.12
N GLY A 145 18.44 10.17 -17.49
CA GLY A 145 19.80 9.72 -17.24
C GLY A 145 20.32 9.93 -15.82
N GLY A 146 20.04 8.95 -14.96
CA GLY A 146 20.72 8.76 -13.69
C GLY A 146 21.04 7.29 -13.48
N LEU A 147 21.79 6.68 -14.41
CA LEU A 147 22.48 5.43 -14.14
C LEU A 147 23.57 5.74 -13.10
N ALA A 148 23.28 5.45 -11.83
CA ALA A 148 24.32 5.35 -10.83
C ALA A 148 25.27 4.21 -11.23
N ARG A 149 26.53 4.57 -11.43
CA ARG A 149 27.66 3.64 -11.56
C ARG A 149 27.99 3.03 -10.21
#